data_AF-A0A2S4JPU7-F1
#
_entry.id   AF-A0A2S4JPU7-F1
#
_cell.length_a   1.000
_cell.length_b   1.000
_cell.length_c   1.000
_cell.angle_alpha   90.00
_cell.angle_beta   90.00
_cell.angle_gamma   90.00
#
_symmetry.space_group_name_H-M   'P 1'
#
loop_
_entity.id
_entity.type
_entity.pdbx_description
1 polymer ?
#
loop_
_entity_poly.entity_id
_entity_poly.type
_entity_poly.pdbx_seq_one_letter_code
_entity_poly.pdbx_strand_id
1 'polypeptide(L)' 'MSERVIIMHGFEYTEIDLIMRAVKKTLESPRDVIFAKSTENSLTMKLSDLIEDLSQDHAYLKENPPPIAKDPSGR' A
#
# COMPACT_ATOMS: atom_id res chain seq x y z
N MET A 1 -6.53 -14.74 -8.29
CA MET A 1 -6.00 -14.15 -7.06
C MET A 1 -4.53 -14.51 -6.93
N SER A 2 -3.65 -13.65 -7.43
CA SER A 2 -2.20 -13.75 -7.26
C SER A 2 -1.61 -12.45 -6.69
N GLU A 3 -2.46 -11.64 -6.06
CA GLU A 3 -2.14 -10.30 -5.59
C GLU A 3 -1.37 -10.41 -4.28
N ARG A 4 -0.23 -9.72 -4.21
CA ARG A 4 0.61 -9.72 -3.02
C ARG A 4 0.23 -8.51 -2.18
N VAL A 5 -0.47 -8.73 -1.07
CA VAL A 5 -1.00 -7.66 -0.22
C VAL A 5 -0.35 -7.71 1.16
N ILE A 6 0.08 -6.54 1.65
CA ILE A 6 0.55 -6.33 3.02
C ILE A 6 -0.40 -5.31 3.67
N ILE A 7 -1.12 -5.75 4.69
CA ILE A 7 -2.03 -4.91 5.48
C ILE A 7 -1.36 -4.59 6.81
N MET A 8 -1.20 -3.30 7.10
CA MET A 8 -0.59 -2.78 8.32
C MET A 8 -1.68 -2.16 9.21
N HIS A 9 -1.85 -2.71 10.41
CA HIS A 9 -2.84 -2.22 11.38
C HIS A 9 -2.16 -1.58 12.60
N GLY A 10 -2.66 -0.40 13.01
CA GLY A 10 -2.17 0.30 14.21
C GLY A 10 -0.82 1.00 14.09
N PHE A 11 -0.19 1.00 12.91
CA PHE A 11 1.10 1.68 12.68
C PHE A 11 0.93 3.16 12.35
N GLU A 12 1.88 3.97 12.82
CA GLU A 12 2.03 5.37 12.42
C GLU A 12 2.62 5.50 11.01
N TYR A 13 2.38 6.65 10.35
CA TYR A 13 2.87 6.86 8.97
C TYR A 13 4.40 6.76 8.85
N THR A 14 5.14 7.17 9.88
CA THR A 14 6.60 7.05 9.92
C THR A 14 7.04 5.59 9.98
N GLU A 15 6.35 4.75 10.75
CA GLU A 15 6.62 3.31 10.84
C GLU A 15 6.25 2.59 9.55
N ILE A 16 5.12 2.97 8.94
CA ILE A 16 4.69 2.44 7.63
C ILE A 16 5.75 2.72 6.57
N ASP A 17 6.30 3.94 6.49
CA ASP A 17 7.36 4.26 5.54
C ASP A 17 8.62 3.40 5.76
N LEU A 18 9.00 3.18 7.03
CA LEU A 18 10.14 2.31 7.38
C LEU A 18 9.90 0.86 6.95
N ILE A 19 8.72 0.31 7.22
CA ILE A 19 8.32 -1.04 6.84
C ILE A 19 8.32 -1.17 5.31
N MET A 20 7.69 -0.23 4.61
CA MET A 20 7.66 -0.20 3.15
C MET A 20 9.08 -0.17 2.58
N ARG A 21 9.98 0.66 3.10
CA ARG A 21 11.38 0.69 2.66
C ARG A 21 12.09 -0.63 2.91
N ALA A 22 11.89 -1.27 4.05
CA ALA A 22 12.51 -2.55 4.38
C ALA A 22 12.05 -3.66 3.42
N VAL A 23 10.73 -3.77 3.19
CA VAL A 23 10.15 -4.76 2.26
C VAL A 23 10.57 -4.48 0.82
N LYS A 24 10.58 -3.21 0.39
CA LYS A 24 10.99 -2.84 -0.97
C LYS A 24 12.46 -3.16 -1.27
N LYS A 25 13.31 -3.24 -0.25
CA LYS A 25 14.73 -3.64 -0.39
C LYS A 25 14.92 -5.14 -0.52
N THR A 26 13.98 -5.96 -0.03
CA THR A 26 14.09 -7.42 -0.03
C THR A 26 13.39 -8.08 -1.22
N LEU A 27 12.40 -7.41 -1.82
CA LEU A 27 11.63 -7.95 -2.94
C LEU A 27 12.19 -7.50 -4.29
N GLU A 28 12.24 -8.42 -5.26
CA GLU A 28 12.68 -8.13 -6.63
C GLU A 28 11.67 -7.27 -7.42
N SER A 29 10.38 -7.41 -7.12
CA SER A 29 9.30 -6.67 -7.80
C SER A 29 8.38 -5.97 -6.79
N PRO A 30 8.88 -4.94 -6.09
CA PRO A 30 8.14 -4.26 -5.05
C PRO A 30 6.92 -3.47 -5.56
N ARG A 31 6.88 -3.16 -6.86
CA ARG A 31 5.76 -2.44 -7.49
C ARG A 31 4.50 -3.30 -7.64
N ASP A 32 4.63 -4.62 -7.52
CA ASP A 32 3.52 -5.56 -7.60
C ASP A 32 3.02 -5.98 -6.20
N VAL A 33 3.49 -5.30 -5.16
CA VAL A 33 3.01 -5.48 -3.78
C VAL A 33 2.13 -4.31 -3.41
N ILE A 34 0.92 -4.63 -2.97
CA ILE A 34 -0.06 -3.69 -2.47
C ILE A 34 0.24 -3.47 -0.99
N PHE A 35 0.51 -2.22 -0.61
CA PHE A 35 0.69 -1.84 0.78
C PHE A 35 -0.53 -1.05 1.22
N ALA A 36 -1.22 -1.54 2.24
CA ALA A 36 -2.43 -0.92 2.76
C ALA A 36 -2.29 -0.68 4.27
N LYS A 37 -2.79 0.46 4.74
CA LYS A 37 -3.04 0.69 6.16
C LYS A 37 -4.51 0.39 6.41
N SER A 38 -4.80 -0.51 7.36
CA SER A 38 -6.19 -0.78 7.74
C SER A 38 -6.81 0.44 8.45
N THR A 39 -8.08 0.67 8.19
CA THR A 39 -8.97 1.62 8.88
C THR A 39 -10.00 0.86 9.73
N GLU A 40 -10.77 1.58 10.54
CA GLU A 40 -11.89 1.01 11.30
C GLU A 40 -12.88 0.25 10.40
N ASN A 41 -13.14 0.78 9.20
CA ASN A 41 -14.00 0.12 8.22
C ASN A 41 -13.39 -1.21 7.73
N SER A 42 -12.10 -1.22 7.40
CA SER A 42 -11.45 -2.44 6.89
C SER A 42 -11.43 -3.59 7.90
N LEU A 43 -11.57 -3.31 9.20
CA LEU A 43 -11.63 -4.35 10.24
C LEU A 43 -12.97 -5.10 10.28
N THR A 44 -14.04 -4.50 9.75
CA THR A 44 -15.37 -5.14 9.71
C THR A 44 -15.61 -5.88 8.40
N MET A 45 -14.75 -5.65 7.41
CA MET A 45 -14.83 -6.28 6.10
C MET A 45 -14.30 -7.71 6.14
N LYS A 46 -14.87 -8.57 5.30
CA LYS A 46 -14.29 -9.88 5.03
C LYS A 46 -12.96 -9.68 4.31
N LEU A 47 -11.93 -10.43 4.72
CA LEU A 47 -10.60 -10.29 4.16
C LEU A 47 -10.56 -10.45 2.62
N SER A 48 -11.40 -11.32 2.06
CA SER A 48 -11.49 -11.48 0.59
C SER A 48 -11.94 -10.19 -0.11
N ASP A 49 -12.92 -9.51 0.48
CA ASP A 49 -13.56 -8.35 -0.12
C ASP A 49 -12.62 -7.15 0.02
N LEU A 50 -11.92 -7.05 1.16
CA LEU A 50 -10.85 -6.08 1.36
C LEU A 50 -9.69 -6.27 0.37
N ILE A 51 -9.27 -7.51 0.10
CA ILE A 51 -8.20 -7.79 -0.87
C ILE A 51 -8.65 -7.41 -2.28
N GLU A 52 -9.90 -7.67 -2.65
CA GLU A 52 -10.46 -7.30 -3.96
C GLU A 52 -10.46 -5.78 -4.13
N ASP A 53 -10.99 -5.03 -3.16
CA ASP A 53 -11.01 -3.56 -3.17
C ASP A 53 -9.59 -2.99 -3.31
N LEU A 54 -8.65 -3.47 -2.49
CA LEU A 54 -7.25 -3.03 -2.54
C LEU A 54 -6.57 -3.35 -3.89
N SER A 55 -6.96 -4.45 -4.53
CA SER A 55 -6.43 -4.85 -5.84
C SER A 55 -6.93 -3.94 -6.95
N GLN A 56 -8.19 -3.52 -6.89
CA GLN A 56 -8.77 -2.56 -7.82
C GLN A 56 -8.09 -1.18 -7.67
N ASP A 57 -7.92 -0.71 -6.44
CA ASP A 57 -7.23 0.56 -6.14
C ASP A 57 -5.78 0.55 -6.67
N HIS A 58 -5.04 -0.55 -6.43
CA HIS A 58 -3.67 -0.67 -6.91
C HIS A 58 -3.57 -0.70 -8.43
N ALA A 59 -4.49 -1.39 -9.10
CA ALA A 59 -4.56 -1.40 -10.56
C ALA A 59 -4.82 0.00 -11.12
N TYR A 60 -5.79 0.71 -10.53
CA TYR A 60 -6.10 2.09 -10.90
C TYR A 60 -4.90 3.03 -10.71
N LEU A 61 -4.21 2.97 -9.56
CA LEU A 61 -3.05 3.81 -9.25
C LEU A 61 -1.81 3.48 -10.10
N LYS A 62 -1.70 2.24 -10.57
CA LYS A 62 -0.64 1.83 -11.50
C LYS A 62 -0.82 2.47 -12.89
N GLU A 63 -2.07 2.62 -13.33
CA GLU A 63 -2.43 3.27 -14.59
C GLU A 63 -2.51 4.79 -14.46
N ASN A 64 -2.89 5.29 -13.29
CA ASN A 64 -3.09 6.70 -12.98
C ASN A 64 -2.22 7.11 -11.78
N PRO A 65 -0.88 7.15 -11.95
CA PRO A 65 0.01 7.50 -10.86
C PRO A 65 -0.31 8.92 -10.37
N PRO A 66 -0.47 9.14 -9.06
CA PRO A 66 -0.74 10.47 -8.54
C PRO A 66 0.38 11.42 -8.95
N PRO A 67 0.07 12.69 -9.27
CA PRO A 67 1.09 13.67 -9.56
C PRO A 67 2.05 13.71 -8.38
N ILE A 68 3.35 13.52 -8.65
CA ILE A 68 4.40 13.58 -7.64
C ILE A 68 4.19 14.91 -6.92
N ALA A 69 3.79 14.85 -5.64
CA ALA A 69 3.78 16.02 -4.79
C ALA A 69 5.20 16.57 -4.86
N LYS A 70 5.37 17.74 -5.48
CA LYS A 70 6.65 18.45 -5.46
C LYS A 70 7.03 18.55 -3.99
N ASP A 71 8.12 17.88 -3.65
CA ASP A 71 8.73 17.94 -2.34
C ASP A 71 8.81 19.42 -1.91
N PRO A 72 8.10 19.85 -0.84
CA PRO A 72 8.24 21.22 -0.36
C PRO A 72 9.63 21.48 0.26
N SER A 73 10.43 20.43 0.50
CA SER A 73 11.83 20.52 0.89
C SER A 73 12.75 20.33 -0.32
N GLY A 74 12.81 21.37 -1.17
CA GLY A 74 13.96 21.57 -2.04
C GLY A 74 15.23 21.64 -1.20
N ARG A 75 16.00 20.55 -1.18
CA ARG A 75 17.42 20.52 -0.86
C ARG A 75 18.18 19.96 -2.05
#